data_AF-X0SCB2-F1
#
_entry.id   AF-X0SCB2-F1
#
_cell.length_a   1.000
_cell.length_b   1.000
_cell.length_c   1.000
_cell.angle_alpha   90.00
_cell.angle_beta   90.00
_cell.angle_gamma   90.00
#
_symmetry.space_group_name_H-M   'P 1'
#
loop_
_entity.id
_entity.type
_entity.pdbx_description
1 polymer ?
#
loop_
_entity_poly.entity_id
_entity_poly.type
_entity_poly.pdbx_seq_one_letter_code
_entity_poly.pdbx_strand_id
1 'polypeptide(L)' 'MDDRKYKYHTVNVSLVLADKINKAIESGEHGYTSVPEFVKESTRRYLRELGYLK' A
#
# COMPACT_ATOMS: atom_id res chain seq x y z
N MET A 1 1.63 -28.57 0.70
CA MET A 1 1.84 -27.22 0.14
C MET A 1 0.98 -26.30 0.97
N ASP A 2 1.59 -25.31 1.60
CA ASP A 2 0.92 -24.37 2.51
C ASP A 2 0.02 -23.46 1.66
N ASP A 3 -1.28 -23.77 1.60
CA ASP A 3 -2.33 -22.99 0.93
C ASP A 3 -2.52 -21.67 1.68
N ARG A 4 -1.55 -20.76 1.59
CA ARG A 4 -1.72 -19.39 2.06
C ARG A 4 -2.70 -18.71 1.10
N LYS A 5 -3.99 -18.88 1.37
CA LYS A 5 -5.09 -18.19 0.71
C LYS A 5 -4.82 -16.69 0.83
N TYR A 6 -4.40 -16.05 -0.26
CA TYR A 6 -4.28 -14.60 -0.31
C TYR A 6 -5.65 -14.00 0.00
N LYS A 7 -5.75 -13.28 1.12
CA LYS A 7 -6.96 -12.55 1.50
C LYS A 7 -6.91 -11.19 0.81
N TYR A 8 -7.62 -11.07 -0.31
CA TYR A 8 -7.79 -9.79 -0.98
C TYR A 8 -8.90 -8.99 -0.30
N HIS A 9 -8.69 -7.68 -0.17
CA HIS A 9 -9.69 -6.76 0.35
C HIS A 9 -9.80 -5.56 -0.60
N THR A 10 -11.03 -5.12 -0.85
CA THR A 10 -11.29 -3.92 -1.65
C THR A 10 -11.58 -2.77 -0.70
N VAL A 11 -10.94 -1.64 -0.91
CA VAL A 11 -11.15 -0.42 -0.13
C VAL A 11 -11.59 0.71 -1.04
N ASN A 12 -12.61 1.45 -0.61
CA ASN A 12 -13.05 2.65 -1.31
C ASN A 12 -12.17 3.83 -0.87
N VAL A 13 -11.59 4.54 -1.83
CA VAL A 13 -10.75 5.73 -1.60
C VAL A 13 -11.18 6.85 -2.52
N SER A 14 -10.91 8.09 -2.14
CA SER A 14 -11.14 9.25 -3.01
C SER A 14 -10.35 9.13 -4.31
N LEU A 15 -10.96 9.53 -5.43
CA LEU A 15 -10.32 9.55 -6.76
C LEU A 15 -9.01 10.36 -6.75
N VAL A 16 -8.98 11.47 -6.03
CA VAL A 16 -7.78 12.32 -5.91
C VAL A 16 -6.63 11.56 -5.24
N LEU A 17 -6.95 10.72 -4.26
CA LEU A 17 -5.94 9.91 -3.58
C LEU A 17 -5.44 8.78 -4.49
N ALA A 18 -6.36 8.09 -5.17
CA ALA A 18 -6.00 7.03 -6.13
C ALA A 18 -5.08 7.55 -7.24
N ASP A 19 -5.37 8.73 -7.79
CA ASP A 19 -4.54 9.38 -8.81
C ASP A 19 -3.12 9.67 -8.28
N LYS A 20 -3.00 10.19 -7.06
CA LYS A 20 -1.70 10.43 -6.44
C LYS A 20 -0.91 9.14 -6.19
N ILE A 21 -1.58 8.06 -5.78
CA ILE A 21 -0.94 6.75 -5.60
C ILE A 21 -0.40 6.25 -6.94
N ASN A 22 -1.19 6.31 -8.01
CA ASN A 22 -0.75 5.89 -9.33
C ASN A 22 0.46 6.72 -9.81
N LYS A 23 0.42 8.04 -9.66
CA LYS A 23 1.57 8.91 -9.99
C LYS A 23 2.83 8.57 -9.20
N ALA A 24 2.70 8.23 -7.92
CA ALA A 24 3.83 7.85 -7.08
C ALA A 24 4.43 6.48 -7.47
N ILE A 25 3.63 5.59 -8.05
CA ILE A 25 4.09 4.31 -8.60
C ILE A 25 4.74 4.54 -9.97
N GLU A 26 4.08 5.30 -10.84
CA GLU A 26 4.57 5.65 -12.18
C GLU A 26 5.88 6.43 -12.16
N SER A 27 6.10 7.29 -11.16
CA SER A 27 7.35 8.05 -11.04
C SER A 27 8.57 7.16 -10.80
N GLY A 28 8.38 5.96 -10.22
CA GLY A 28 9.47 5.06 -9.85
C GLY A 28 10.40 5.59 -8.74
N GLU A 29 10.21 6.81 -8.26
CA GLU A 29 11.10 7.49 -7.31
C GLU A 29 11.18 6.80 -5.95
N HIS A 30 10.10 6.12 -5.56
CA HIS A 30 10.00 5.46 -4.26
C HIS A 30 10.13 3.93 -4.34
N GLY A 31 10.41 3.39 -5.53
CA GLY A 31 10.65 1.95 -5.74
C GLY A 31 9.40 1.07 -5.64
N TYR A 32 8.19 1.65 -5.60
CA TYR A 32 6.95 0.88 -5.59
C TYR A 32 6.62 0.33 -6.97
N THR A 33 6.27 -0.95 -7.05
CA THR A 33 5.93 -1.62 -8.32
C THR A 33 4.42 -1.80 -8.52
N SER A 34 3.63 -1.65 -7.45
CA SER A 34 2.19 -1.87 -7.49
C SER A 34 1.44 -1.15 -6.37
N VAL A 35 0.14 -0.92 -6.57
CA VAL A 35 -0.74 -0.31 -5.56
C VAL A 35 -0.77 -1.12 -4.24
N PRO A 36 -0.90 -2.46 -4.24
CA PRO A 36 -0.90 -3.23 -2.99
C PRO A 36 0.41 -3.09 -2.22
N GLU A 37 1.55 -3.05 -2.91
CA GLU A 37 2.86 -2.84 -2.28
C GLU A 37 2.96 -1.46 -1.64
N PHE A 38 2.58 -0.42 -2.37
CA PHE A 38 2.51 0.95 -1.88
C PHE A 38 1.65 1.04 -0.61
N VAL A 39 0.43 0.49 -0.65
CA VAL A 39 -0.52 0.54 0.46
C VAL A 39 0.01 -0.22 1.67
N LYS A 40 0.62 -1.40 1.45
CA LYS A 40 1.19 -2.21 2.52
C LYS A 40 2.32 -1.49 3.25
N GLU A 41 3.30 -0.94 2.54
CA GLU A 41 4.41 -0.23 3.17
C GLU A 41 3.95 1.08 3.81
N SER A 42 3.07 1.84 3.15
CA SER A 42 2.52 3.08 3.72
C SER A 42 1.76 2.82 5.02
N THR A 43 0.92 1.79 5.05
CA THR A 43 0.18 1.39 6.25
C THR A 43 1.13 0.92 7.34
N ARG A 44 2.12 0.10 7.00
CA ARG A 44 3.10 -0.40 7.98
C ARG A 44 3.91 0.75 8.59
N ARG A 45 4.38 1.68 7.76
CA ARG A 45 5.13 2.86 8.20
C ARG A 45 4.29 3.71 9.15
N TYR A 46 3.06 4.02 8.77
CA TYR A 46 2.15 4.81 9.59
C TYR A 46 1.87 4.13 10.95
N LEU A 47 1.65 2.82 10.97
CA LEU A 47 1.46 2.07 12.21
C LEU A 47 2.71 2.03 13.10
N ARG A 48 3.92 2.04 12.53
CA ARG A 48 5.17 2.20 13.29
C ARG A 48 5.30 3.59 13.90
N GLU A 49 5.00 4.62 13.13
CA GLU A 49 5.03 6.02 13.60
C GLU A 49 4.06 6.25 14.77
N LEU A 50 2.90 5.57 14.75
CA LEU A 50 1.93 5.58 15.84
C LEU A 50 2.28 4.64 17.02
N GLY A 51 3.34 3.84 16.92
CA GLY A 51 3.76 2.90 17.96
C GLY A 51 2.95 1.59 18.04
N TYR A 52 2.09 1.31 17.06
CA TYR A 52 1.35 0.04 16.97
C TYR A 52 2.21 -1.13 16.47
N LEU A 53 3.30 -0.83 15.76
CA LEU A 53 4.27 -1.81 15.26
C LEU A 53 5.69 -1.41 15.70
N LYS A 54 6.48 -2.37 16.18
CA LYS A 54 7.92 -2.22 16.47
C LYS A 54 8.77 -2.58 15.26
#